data_AF-A0A6V8E0P1-F1
#
_entry.id   AF-A0A6V8E0P1-F1
#
_cell.length_a   1.000
_cell.length_b   1.000
_cell.length_c   1.000
_cell.angle_alpha   90.00
_cell.angle_beta   90.00
_cell.angle_gamma   90.00
#
_symmetry.space_group_name_H-M   'P 1'
#
loop_
_entity.id
_entity.type
_entity.pdbx_description
1 polymer ?
#
loop_
_entity_poly.entity_id
_entity_poly.type
_entity_poly.pdbx_seq_one_letter_code
_entity_poly.pdbx_strand_id
1 'polypeptide(L)'
;VLENSRKVMSIAEKHLDGQAQKLTLIVSPEWKNQLSRAAINYLNDGGNVKQFIQQLKQMDFVNDENMGQILSYWNKKMLSQVFKWDDKSKSLILDNIDEAEVLLERASFIAKELDLNEIEVIRAEDYQGEDGRENSSLPLSPSIIFA
;
A
#
# COMPACT_ATOMS: atom_id res chain seq x y z
N VAL A 1 -3.31 -5.96 8.27
CA VAL A 1 -4.55 -5.25 7.90
C VAL A 1 -5.56 -5.24 9.04
N LEU A 2 -6.12 -6.37 9.47
CA LEU A 2 -7.17 -6.44 10.51
C LEU A 2 -6.86 -5.61 11.78
N GLU A 3 -5.69 -5.81 12.39
CA GLU A 3 -5.30 -5.07 13.60
C GLU A 3 -5.17 -3.56 13.37
N ASN A 4 -4.78 -3.13 12.16
CA ASN A 4 -4.75 -1.72 11.81
C ASN A 4 -6.18 -1.19 11.60
N SER A 5 -7.03 -1.96 10.93
CA SER A 5 -8.46 -1.63 10.75
C SER A 5 -9.16 -1.43 12.10
N ARG A 6 -8.92 -2.30 13.09
CA ARG A 6 -9.46 -2.15 14.46
C ARG A 6 -9.08 -0.82 15.10
N LYS A 7 -7.80 -0.43 14.99
CA LYS A 7 -7.30 0.84 15.54
C LYS A 7 -7.93 2.05 14.85
N VAL A 8 -8.05 2.00 13.53
CA VAL A 8 -8.61 3.10 12.74
C VAL A 8 -10.13 3.21 12.95
N MET A 9 -10.84 2.08 13.07
CA MET A 9 -12.29 2.04 13.33
C MET A 9 -12.67 2.84 14.58
N SER A 10 -11.96 2.59 15.69
CA SER A 10 -12.16 3.33 16.95
C SER A 10 -12.03 4.85 16.82
N ILE A 11 -11.20 5.32 15.88
CA ILE A 11 -11.01 6.75 15.63
C ILE A 11 -12.09 7.25 14.69
N ALA A 12 -12.41 6.49 13.65
CA ALA A 12 -13.42 6.84 12.65
C ALA A 12 -14.82 6.96 13.27
N GLU A 13 -15.24 6.03 14.12
CA GLU A 13 -16.56 6.06 14.78
C GLU A 13 -16.77 7.32 15.63
N LYS A 14 -15.69 7.85 16.25
CA LYS A 14 -15.74 9.13 16.96
C LYS A 14 -15.99 10.33 16.04
N HIS A 15 -15.58 10.23 14.77
CA HIS A 15 -15.80 11.28 13.78
C HIS A 15 -17.12 11.09 13.02
N LEU A 16 -17.58 9.85 12.85
CA LEU A 16 -18.85 9.50 12.20
C LEU A 16 -20.06 9.72 13.11
N ASP A 17 -19.83 9.93 14.42
CA ASP A 17 -20.86 10.02 15.46
C ASP A 17 -21.80 8.80 15.46
N GLY A 18 -21.21 7.62 15.24
CA GLY A 18 -21.95 6.36 15.05
C GLY A 18 -21.04 5.18 14.71
N GLN A 19 -21.64 3.99 14.64
CA GLN A 19 -20.95 2.75 14.28
C GLN A 19 -20.67 2.70 12.78
N ALA A 20 -19.42 2.44 12.39
CA ALA A 20 -19.05 2.29 11.00
C ALA A 20 -19.73 1.04 10.40
N GLN A 21 -20.25 1.15 9.18
CA GLN A 21 -20.96 0.06 8.50
C GLN A 21 -20.17 -0.49 7.32
N LYS A 22 -19.28 0.32 6.74
CA LYS A 22 -18.49 -0.03 5.56
C LYS A 22 -17.01 0.24 5.80
N LEU A 23 -16.16 -0.67 5.31
CA LEU A 23 -14.72 -0.51 5.23
C LEU A 23 -14.26 -0.57 3.77
N THR A 24 -13.58 0.48 3.31
CA THR A 24 -12.89 0.49 2.02
C THR A 24 -11.38 0.34 2.25
N LEU A 25 -10.80 -0.69 1.64
CA LEU A 25 -9.37 -0.97 1.62
C LEU A 25 -8.81 -0.59 0.25
N ILE A 26 -7.89 0.37 0.23
CA ILE A 26 -7.23 0.83 -1.00
C ILE A 26 -5.82 0.25 -1.03
N VAL A 27 -5.56 -0.71 -1.92
CA VAL A 27 -4.22 -1.30 -2.07
C VAL A 27 -3.28 -0.36 -2.81
N SER A 28 -1.96 -0.61 -2.72
CA SER A 28 -0.98 0.23 -3.40
C SER A 28 -1.11 0.17 -4.92
N PRO A 29 -0.88 1.30 -5.62
CA PRO A 29 -0.77 1.29 -7.06
C PRO A 29 0.41 0.43 -7.51
N GLU A 30 0.31 -0.12 -8.71
CA GLU A 30 1.21 -1.16 -9.21
C GLU A 30 2.65 -0.65 -9.34
N TRP A 31 2.84 0.61 -9.74
CA TRP A 31 4.18 1.20 -9.82
C TRP A 31 4.91 1.24 -8.46
N LYS A 32 4.18 1.35 -7.34
CA LYS A 32 4.79 1.27 -6.00
C LYS A 32 5.21 -0.17 -5.68
N ASN A 33 4.42 -1.17 -6.10
CA ASN A 33 4.79 -2.58 -5.95
C ASN A 33 6.06 -2.88 -6.75
N GLN A 34 6.11 -2.47 -8.02
CA GLN A 34 7.28 -2.64 -8.89
C GLN A 34 8.52 -1.94 -8.32
N LEU A 35 8.37 -0.70 -7.84
CA LEU A 35 9.43 0.04 -7.17
C LEU A 35 9.97 -0.71 -5.94
N SER A 36 9.08 -1.22 -5.08
CA SER A 36 9.48 -1.98 -3.89
C SER A 36 10.21 -3.27 -4.24
N ARG A 37 9.69 -4.04 -5.20
CA ARG A 37 10.32 -5.28 -5.68
C ARG A 37 11.72 -5.02 -6.22
N ALA A 38 11.86 -4.04 -7.10
CA ALA A 38 13.15 -3.68 -7.68
C ALA A 38 14.15 -3.18 -6.63
N ALA A 39 13.70 -2.36 -5.67
CA ALA A 39 14.54 -1.88 -4.58
C ALA A 39 15.02 -3.01 -3.67
N ILE A 40 14.12 -3.93 -3.29
CA ILE A 40 14.47 -5.07 -2.44
C ILE A 40 15.46 -5.99 -3.16
N ASN A 41 15.21 -6.34 -4.43
CA ASN A 41 16.13 -7.16 -5.22
C ASN A 41 17.52 -6.51 -5.34
N TYR A 42 17.56 -5.22 -5.70
CA TYR A 42 18.83 -4.51 -5.85
C TYR A 42 19.66 -4.49 -4.56
N LEU A 43 19.01 -4.35 -3.39
CA LEU A 43 19.71 -4.40 -2.10
C LEU A 43 20.14 -5.83 -1.73
N ASN A 44 19.32 -6.83 -2.03
CA ASN A 44 19.66 -8.25 -1.80
C ASN A 44 20.87 -8.69 -2.64
N ASP A 45 21.02 -8.13 -3.85
CA ASP A 45 22.18 -8.35 -4.73
C ASP A 45 23.45 -7.60 -4.28
N GLY A 46 23.41 -6.93 -3.12
CA GLY A 46 24.53 -6.17 -2.56
C GLY A 46 24.65 -4.74 -3.11
N GLY A 47 23.66 -4.27 -3.85
CA GLY A 47 23.63 -2.93 -4.42
C GLY A 47 23.53 -1.82 -3.37
N ASN A 48 24.11 -0.65 -3.67
CA ASN A 48 24.02 0.52 -2.79
C ASN A 48 22.80 1.39 -3.10
N VAL A 49 22.00 1.70 -2.08
CA VAL A 49 20.77 2.49 -2.21
C VAL A 49 20.93 3.86 -2.89
N LYS A 50 22.11 4.50 -2.79
CA LYS A 50 22.40 5.76 -3.48
C LYS A 50 22.53 5.58 -5.00
N GLN A 51 23.01 4.42 -5.43
CA GLN A 51 23.16 4.06 -6.85
C GLN A 51 21.83 3.58 -7.46
N PHE A 52 20.92 3.05 -6.63
CA PHE A 52 19.59 2.60 -7.09
C PHE A 52 18.81 3.70 -7.81
N ILE A 53 19.02 4.98 -7.48
CA ILE A 53 18.38 6.11 -8.16
C ILE A 53 18.63 6.10 -9.68
N GLN A 54 19.80 5.63 -10.13
CA GLN A 54 20.10 5.52 -11.56
C GLN A 54 19.26 4.43 -12.23
N GLN A 55 19.07 3.30 -11.56
CA GLN A 55 18.22 2.19 -12.02
C GLN A 55 16.75 2.58 -12.00
N LEU A 56 16.31 3.27 -10.95
CA LEU A 56 14.95 3.78 -10.81
C LEU A 56 14.54 4.64 -12.02
N LYS A 57 15.41 5.51 -12.49
CA LYS A 57 15.14 6.38 -13.65
C LYS A 57 14.98 5.62 -14.97
N GLN A 58 15.39 4.35 -15.03
CA GLN A 58 15.34 3.51 -16.24
C GLN A 58 14.19 2.50 -16.19
N MET A 59 13.35 2.51 -15.15
CA MET A 59 12.24 1.58 -15.03
C MET A 59 11.08 1.95 -15.98
N ASP A 60 10.39 0.93 -16.49
CA ASP A 60 9.36 1.09 -17.52
C ASP A 60 8.17 1.98 -17.10
N PHE A 61 7.88 2.06 -15.80
CA PHE A 61 6.81 2.90 -15.25
C PHE A 61 7.25 4.36 -15.01
N VAL A 62 8.51 4.70 -15.26
CA VAL A 62 9.06 6.06 -15.08
C VAL A 62 9.16 6.77 -16.43
N ASN A 63 8.57 7.96 -16.51
CA ASN A 63 8.62 8.83 -17.68
C ASN A 63 8.89 10.28 -17.27
N ASP A 64 9.07 11.18 -18.24
CA ASP A 64 9.43 12.58 -17.98
C ASP A 64 8.36 13.32 -17.16
N GLU A 65 7.09 12.91 -17.25
CA GLU A 65 5.97 13.54 -16.54
C GLU A 65 5.91 13.13 -15.06
N ASN A 66 6.16 11.85 -14.75
CA ASN A 66 6.00 11.30 -13.40
C ASN A 66 7.33 11.15 -12.63
N MET A 67 8.49 11.30 -13.29
CA MET A 67 9.81 11.11 -12.69
C MET A 67 10.01 11.95 -11.43
N GLY A 68 9.62 13.22 -11.44
CA GLY A 68 9.74 14.10 -10.27
C GLY A 68 8.96 13.58 -9.06
N GLN A 69 7.74 13.08 -9.29
CA GLN A 69 6.89 12.51 -8.26
C GLN A 69 7.49 11.22 -7.70
N ILE A 70 7.94 10.31 -8.57
CA ILE A 70 8.50 9.01 -8.18
C ILE A 70 9.80 9.19 -7.39
N LEU A 71 10.69 10.08 -7.83
CA LEU A 71 11.93 10.38 -7.10
C LEU A 71 11.66 11.04 -5.74
N SER A 72 10.69 11.96 -5.68
CA SER A 72 10.27 12.58 -4.42
C SER A 72 9.71 11.53 -3.45
N TYR A 73 8.86 10.63 -3.96
CA TYR A 73 8.28 9.54 -3.19
C TYR A 73 9.34 8.54 -2.70
N TRP A 74 10.30 8.18 -3.57
CA TRP A 74 11.44 7.34 -3.21
C TRP A 74 12.18 7.91 -2.01
N ASN A 75 12.62 9.17 -2.10
CA ASN A 75 13.43 9.79 -1.05
C ASN A 75 12.66 10.01 0.26
N LYS A 76 11.38 10.40 0.18
CA LYS A 76 10.59 10.79 1.37
C LYS A 76 9.93 9.62 2.09
N LYS A 77 9.55 8.55 1.38
CA LYS A 77 8.78 7.44 1.95
C LYS A 77 9.44 6.10 1.67
N MET A 78 9.57 5.70 0.41
CA MET A 78 9.90 4.33 0.04
C MET A 78 11.29 3.90 0.53
N LEU A 79 12.30 4.78 0.45
CA LEU A 79 13.65 4.51 0.93
C LEU A 79 13.64 4.02 2.39
N SER A 80 13.01 4.78 3.28
CA SER A 80 12.91 4.40 4.69
C SER A 80 12.08 3.12 4.89
N GLN A 81 11.07 2.91 4.06
CA GLN A 81 10.17 1.77 4.16
C GLN A 81 10.86 0.45 3.79
N VAL A 82 11.70 0.46 2.75
CA VAL A 82 12.48 -0.71 2.33
C VAL A 82 13.36 -1.27 3.47
N PHE A 83 13.88 -0.40 4.33
CA PHE A 83 14.65 -0.81 5.51
C PHE A 83 13.78 -1.18 6.73
N LYS A 84 12.51 -0.77 6.76
CA LYS A 84 11.57 -1.11 7.84
C LYS A 84 10.91 -2.47 7.66
N TRP A 85 10.75 -2.94 6.42
CA TRP A 85 10.23 -4.28 6.17
C TRP A 85 11.19 -5.33 6.70
N ASP A 86 10.64 -6.26 7.48
CA ASP A 86 11.33 -7.47 7.90
C ASP A 86 11.47 -8.46 6.72
N ASP A 87 12.25 -9.52 6.93
CA ASP A 87 12.55 -10.48 5.86
C ASP A 87 11.28 -11.17 5.33
N LYS A 88 10.28 -11.38 6.19
CA LYS A 88 8.98 -11.93 5.79
C LYS A 88 8.20 -10.97 4.90
N SER A 89 8.11 -9.70 5.29
CA SER A 89 7.43 -8.68 4.48
C SER A 89 8.12 -8.52 3.13
N LYS A 90 9.47 -8.52 3.10
CA LYS A 90 10.23 -8.48 1.85
C LYS A 90 9.96 -9.70 0.98
N SER A 91 9.95 -10.91 1.55
CA SER A 91 9.61 -12.13 0.82
C SER A 91 8.22 -12.03 0.18
N LEU A 92 7.20 -11.64 0.94
CA LEU A 92 5.84 -11.47 0.42
C LEU A 92 5.76 -10.43 -0.70
N ILE A 93 6.52 -9.33 -0.57
CA ILE A 93 6.63 -8.33 -1.64
C ILE A 93 7.37 -8.90 -2.85
N LEU A 94 8.33 -9.81 -2.70
CA LEU A 94 9.00 -10.43 -3.85
C LEU A 94 8.14 -11.50 -4.54
N ASP A 95 7.26 -12.18 -3.80
CA ASP A 95 6.40 -13.27 -4.30
C ASP A 95 5.32 -12.83 -5.30
N ASN A 96 5.20 -11.53 -5.59
CA ASN A 96 4.25 -10.98 -6.56
C ASN A 96 2.78 -11.38 -6.31
N ILE A 97 2.42 -11.52 -5.04
CA ILE A 97 1.06 -11.83 -4.61
C ILE A 97 0.13 -10.66 -4.95
N ASP A 98 -1.06 -10.98 -5.46
CA ASP A 98 -2.13 -10.00 -5.65
C ASP A 98 -2.78 -9.67 -4.29
N GLU A 99 -2.33 -8.57 -3.68
CA GLU A 99 -2.83 -8.13 -2.37
C GLU A 99 -4.35 -7.84 -2.40
N ALA A 100 -4.89 -7.34 -3.53
CA ALA A 100 -6.31 -7.06 -3.64
C ALA A 100 -7.12 -8.36 -3.62
N GLU A 101 -6.68 -9.37 -4.38
CA GLU A 101 -7.33 -10.68 -4.42
C GLU A 101 -7.31 -11.35 -3.03
N VAL A 102 -6.15 -11.37 -2.36
CA VAL A 102 -6.02 -11.97 -1.02
C VAL A 102 -6.91 -11.27 0.01
N LEU A 103 -7.02 -9.94 -0.04
CA LEU A 103 -7.91 -9.20 0.86
C LEU A 103 -9.38 -9.44 0.54
N LEU A 104 -9.73 -9.55 -0.74
CA LEU A 104 -11.10 -9.84 -1.18
C LEU A 104 -11.53 -11.25 -0.73
N GLU A 105 -10.69 -12.26 -0.88
CA GLU A 105 -10.95 -13.63 -0.39
C GLU A 105 -11.19 -13.68 1.12
N ARG A 106 -10.58 -12.76 1.87
CA ARG A 106 -10.71 -12.67 3.34
C ARG A 106 -11.69 -11.61 3.80
N ALA A 107 -12.36 -10.90 2.89
CA ALA A 107 -13.25 -9.80 3.22
C ALA A 107 -14.37 -10.24 4.17
N SER A 108 -15.02 -11.38 3.92
CA SER A 108 -16.10 -11.88 4.80
C SER A 108 -15.62 -12.15 6.24
N PHE A 109 -14.39 -12.63 6.41
CA PHE A 109 -13.81 -12.83 7.74
C PHE A 109 -13.53 -11.49 8.43
N ILE A 110 -12.93 -10.53 7.71
CA ILE A 110 -12.64 -9.20 8.25
C ILE A 110 -13.94 -8.47 8.61
N ALA A 111 -14.98 -8.57 7.78
CA ALA A 111 -16.28 -7.94 8.03
C ALA A 111 -16.90 -8.45 9.32
N LYS A 112 -16.88 -9.78 9.51
CA LYS A 112 -17.36 -10.42 10.74
C LYS A 112 -16.56 -10.00 11.98
N GLU A 113 -15.23 -9.95 11.88
CA GLU A 113 -14.36 -9.58 13.01
C GLU A 113 -14.44 -8.09 13.39
N LEU A 114 -14.92 -7.24 12.47
CA LEU A 114 -15.09 -5.80 12.68
C LEU A 114 -16.56 -5.40 12.84
N ASP A 115 -17.51 -6.36 12.83
CA ASP A 115 -18.95 -6.10 12.88
C ASP A 115 -19.42 -5.09 11.80
N LEU A 116 -18.97 -5.30 10.56
CA LEU A 116 -19.29 -4.45 9.40
C LEU A 116 -20.23 -5.18 8.44
N ASN A 117 -21.07 -4.41 7.75
CA ASN A 117 -21.97 -4.95 6.73
C ASN A 117 -21.28 -5.15 5.38
N GLU A 118 -20.31 -4.28 5.04
CA GLU A 118 -19.68 -4.25 3.73
C GLU A 118 -18.17 -4.02 3.83
N ILE A 119 -17.41 -4.76 3.04
CA ILE A 119 -16.00 -4.49 2.79
C ILE A 119 -15.77 -4.40 1.30
N GLU A 120 -15.12 -3.31 0.89
CA GLU A 120 -14.73 -3.06 -0.47
C GLU A 120 -13.20 -3.03 -0.56
N VAL A 121 -12.64 -3.72 -1.55
CA VAL A 121 -11.21 -3.71 -1.83
C VAL A 121 -11.01 -3.09 -3.20
N ILE A 122 -10.29 -1.97 -3.26
CA ILE A 122 -10.10 -1.17 -4.47
C ILE A 122 -8.60 -1.02 -4.71
N ARG A 123 -8.19 -1.08 -5.97
CA ARG A 123 -6.84 -0.64 -6.37
C ARG A 123 -6.76 0.87 -6.35
N ALA A 124 -5.60 1.42 -6.01
CA ALA A 124 -5.42 2.88 -5.96
C ALA A 124 -5.74 3.56 -7.29
N GLU A 125 -5.51 2.88 -8.42
CA GLU A 125 -5.82 3.36 -9.76
C GLU A 125 -7.33 3.48 -10.02
N ASP A 126 -8.14 2.64 -9.37
CA ASP A 126 -9.59 2.58 -9.53
C ASP A 126 -10.32 3.42 -8.45
N TYR A 127 -9.58 3.99 -7.49
CA TYR A 127 -10.15 4.80 -6.42
C TYR A 127 -10.50 6.20 -6.92
N GLN A 128 -11.78 6.55 -6.82
CA GLN A 128 -12.32 7.83 -7.31
C GLN A 128 -12.43 8.92 -6.24
N GLY A 129 -11.97 8.67 -5.01
CA GLY A 129 -12.03 9.67 -3.94
C GLY A 129 -10.98 10.77 -4.12
N GLU A 130 -11.35 12.02 -3.81
CA GLU A 130 -10.46 13.18 -3.88
C GLU A 130 -9.65 13.42 -2.58
N ASP A 131 -9.65 12.47 -1.65
CA ASP A 131 -9.06 12.61 -0.32
C ASP A 131 -7.57 12.23 -0.24
N GLY A 132 -6.96 11.84 -1.35
CA GLY A 132 -5.52 11.56 -1.45
C GLY A 132 -5.09 10.22 -0.85
N ARG A 133 -6.04 9.32 -0.55
CA ARG A 133 -5.76 8.03 0.09
C ARG A 133 -5.08 7.02 -0.83
N GLU A 134 -5.29 7.14 -2.14
CA GLU A 134 -4.58 6.42 -3.20
C GLU A 134 -3.06 6.68 -3.17
N ASN A 135 -2.68 7.89 -2.77
CA ASN A 135 -1.28 8.28 -2.63
C ASN A 135 -0.63 7.74 -1.35
N SER A 136 -1.42 7.39 -0.35
CA SER A 136 -0.95 6.96 0.97
C SER A 136 -0.71 5.46 1.10
N SER A 137 -1.31 4.64 0.24
CA SER A 137 -1.17 3.19 0.27
C SER A 137 0.26 2.73 -0.10
N LEU A 138 0.68 1.64 0.54
CA LEU A 138 1.98 1.00 0.41
C LEU A 138 1.77 -0.52 0.29
N PRO A 139 2.72 -1.27 -0.31
CA PRO A 139 2.64 -2.72 -0.32
C PRO A 139 2.53 -3.28 1.10
N LEU A 140 1.59 -4.21 1.33
CA LEU A 140 1.25 -4.78 2.64
C LEU A 140 0.70 -3.77 3.66
N SER A 141 0.33 -2.57 3.21
CA SER A 141 -0.14 -1.47 4.04
C SER A 141 -1.18 -0.64 3.27
N PRO A 142 -2.37 -1.22 3.03
CA PRO A 142 -3.46 -0.55 2.32
C PRO A 142 -3.97 0.64 3.14
N SER A 143 -4.49 1.66 2.43
CA SER A 143 -5.22 2.75 3.08
C SER A 143 -6.59 2.23 3.54
N ILE A 144 -7.04 2.70 4.70
CA ILE A 144 -8.26 2.22 5.38
C ILE A 144 -9.21 3.40 5.53
N ILE A 145 -10.44 3.24 5.04
CA ILE A 145 -11.50 4.24 5.15
C ILE A 145 -12.74 3.57 5.73
N PHE A 146 -13.35 4.21 6.72
CA PHE A 146 -14.63 3.78 7.29
C PHE A 146 -15.71 4.79 6.95
N ALA A 147 -16.92 4.27 6.73
CA ALA A 147 -18.14 5.03 6.51
C ALA A 147 -19.32 4.41 7.27
#